data_AF-A0A924FGP0-F1
#
_entry.id   AF-A0A924FGP0-F1
#
_cell.length_a   1.000
_cell.length_b   1.000
_cell.length_c   1.000
_cell.angle_alpha   90.00
_cell.angle_beta   90.00
_cell.angle_gamma   90.00
#
_symmetry.space_group_name_H-M   'P 1'
#
loop_
_entity.id
_entity.type
_entity.pdbx_description
1 polymer ?
#
loop_
_entity_poly.entity_id
_entity_poly.type
_entity_poly.pdbx_seq_one_letter_code
_entity_poly.pdbx_strand_id
1 'polypeptide(L)'
;MAILENDIVNKPAQDPLDKLIFEQGLGIKTLFFDTDLDLMLVLLTNGRVLNLKLSGFSRLKNATSEQLAKYELEDDGTAVSWPALDEDLSVRGFIKQAALEETLYHLARVA
;
A
#
# COMPACT_ATOMS: atom_id res chain seq x y z
N MET A 1 8.97 42.46 17.84
CA MET A 1 8.13 41.70 16.89
C MET A 1 9.04 40.71 16.18
N ALA A 2 9.07 39.45 16.62
CA ALA A 2 9.82 38.39 15.96
C ALA A 2 8.86 37.66 15.02
N ILE A 3 9.14 37.69 13.72
CA ILE A 3 8.48 36.83 12.74
C ILE A 3 9.28 35.52 12.79
N LEU A 4 8.68 34.47 13.34
CA LEU A 4 9.20 33.11 13.18
C LEU A 4 8.84 32.68 11.76
N GLU A 5 9.78 32.86 10.83
CA GLU A 5 9.74 32.17 9.53
C GLU A 5 9.86 30.67 9.82
N ASN A 6 8.72 29.99 9.84
CA ASN A 6 8.66 28.55 9.89
C ASN A 6 8.90 28.03 8.48
N ASP A 7 10.15 28.14 8.01
CA ASP A 7 10.61 27.52 6.78
C ASP A 7 10.62 26.00 6.99
N ILE A 8 9.48 25.37 6.71
CA ILE A 8 9.44 23.94 6.43
C ILE A 8 10.19 23.78 5.11
N VAL A 9 11.52 23.66 5.20
CA VAL A 9 12.37 23.29 4.07
C VAL A 9 11.89 21.91 3.62
N ASN A 10 11.11 21.88 2.54
CA ASN A 10 10.73 20.65 1.86
C ASN A 10 12.01 20.05 1.27
N LYS A 11 12.70 19.23 2.07
CA LYS A 11 13.87 18.49 1.60
C LYS A 11 13.38 17.47 0.58
N PRO A 12 13.96 17.41 -0.63
CA PRO A 12 13.57 16.43 -1.62
C PRO A 12 13.68 15.03 -1.02
N ALA A 13 12.66 14.21 -1.26
CA ALA A 13 12.56 12.95 -0.58
C ALA A 13 13.73 12.05 -1.01
N GLN A 14 14.62 11.73 -0.07
CA GLN A 14 15.82 10.95 -0.38
C GLN A 14 15.49 9.48 -0.62
N ASP A 15 14.39 8.99 -0.03
CA ASP A 15 13.89 7.64 -0.24
C ASP A 15 13.32 7.50 -1.67
N PRO A 16 13.84 6.56 -2.49
CA PRO A 16 13.30 6.29 -3.82
C PRO A 16 11.79 6.03 -3.84
N LEU A 17 11.23 5.44 -2.78
CA LEU A 17 9.78 5.22 -2.65
C LEU A 17 9.04 6.53 -2.47
N ASP A 18 9.55 7.47 -1.68
CA ASP A 18 8.89 8.76 -1.51
C ASP A 18 8.87 9.55 -2.82
N LYS A 19 9.95 9.48 -3.64
CA LYS A 19 9.95 10.10 -4.96
C LYS A 19 8.88 9.51 -5.86
N LEU A 20 8.73 8.18 -5.87
CA LEU A 20 7.68 7.53 -6.65
C LEU A 20 6.29 7.99 -6.19
N ILE A 21 6.05 7.99 -4.88
CA ILE A 21 4.73 8.26 -4.30
C ILE A 21 4.38 9.75 -4.43
N PHE A 22 5.24 10.65 -3.95
CA PHE A 22 4.91 12.06 -3.81
C PHE A 22 5.35 12.94 -4.99
N GLU A 23 6.42 12.58 -5.70
CA GLU A 23 6.87 13.36 -6.87
C GLU A 23 6.29 12.83 -8.18
N GLN A 24 6.07 11.51 -8.29
CA GLN A 24 5.56 10.87 -9.51
C GLN A 24 4.09 10.45 -9.41
N GLY A 25 3.42 10.71 -8.28
CA GLY A 25 2.00 10.41 -8.10
C GLY A 25 1.68 8.92 -8.11
N LEU A 26 2.61 8.08 -7.63
CA LEU A 26 2.36 6.65 -7.48
C LEU A 26 1.42 6.41 -6.30
N GLY A 27 0.21 5.95 -6.60
CA GLY A 27 -0.82 5.63 -5.62
C GLY A 27 -1.57 4.35 -5.98
N ILE A 28 -2.49 3.97 -5.12
CA ILE A 28 -3.46 2.91 -5.30
C ILE A 28 -4.56 3.44 -6.23
N LYS A 29 -4.77 2.75 -7.35
CA LYS A 29 -5.87 3.04 -8.27
C LYS A 29 -7.14 2.29 -7.89
N THR A 30 -7.01 1.01 -7.54
CA THR A 30 -8.10 0.13 -7.10
C THR A 30 -7.51 -1.15 -6.51
N LEU A 31 -8.31 -1.83 -5.71
CA LEU A 31 -7.99 -3.14 -5.16
C LEU A 31 -8.94 -4.21 -5.71
N PHE A 32 -8.41 -5.42 -5.87
CA PHE A 32 -9.20 -6.64 -6.13
C PHE A 32 -8.84 -7.70 -5.10
N PHE A 33 -9.82 -8.51 -4.72
CA PHE A 33 -9.66 -9.53 -3.68
C PHE A 33 -10.28 -10.84 -4.13
N ASP A 34 -9.66 -11.93 -3.70
CA ASP A 34 -10.23 -13.26 -3.75
C ASP A 34 -9.86 -13.98 -2.45
N THR A 35 -10.87 -14.21 -1.59
CA THR A 35 -10.67 -14.80 -0.27
C THR A 35 -10.32 -16.28 -0.33
N ASP A 36 -10.82 -17.00 -1.33
CA ASP A 36 -10.57 -18.43 -1.49
C ASP A 36 -9.13 -18.69 -1.96
N LEU A 37 -8.58 -17.77 -2.74
CA LEU A 37 -7.20 -17.81 -3.23
C LEU A 37 -6.19 -17.12 -2.30
N ASP A 38 -6.64 -16.55 -1.17
CA ASP A 38 -5.80 -15.73 -0.28
C ASP A 38 -5.08 -14.60 -1.06
N LEU A 39 -5.82 -13.91 -1.94
CA LEU A 39 -5.26 -13.00 -2.94
C LEU A 39 -5.77 -11.58 -2.76
N MET A 40 -4.84 -10.63 -2.84
CA MET A 40 -5.09 -9.20 -3.00
C MET A 40 -4.24 -8.66 -4.15
N LEU A 41 -4.90 -8.03 -5.12
CA LEU A 41 -4.24 -7.31 -6.20
C LEU A 41 -4.37 -5.81 -5.97
N VAL A 42 -3.24 -5.12 -5.92
CA VAL A 42 -3.18 -3.65 -5.83
C VAL A 42 -2.85 -3.11 -7.22
N LEU A 43 -3.83 -2.54 -7.92
CA LEU A 43 -3.56 -1.81 -9.16
C LEU A 43 -3.05 -0.42 -8.80
N LEU A 44 -1.87 -0.07 -9.28
CA LEU A 44 -1.25 1.24 -9.06
C LEU A 44 -1.62 2.23 -10.18
N THR A 45 -1.53 3.52 -9.90
CA THR A 45 -1.84 4.61 -10.85
C THR A 45 -1.00 4.57 -12.13
N ASN A 46 0.19 3.98 -12.09
CA ASN A 46 1.06 3.78 -13.25
C ASN A 46 0.78 2.50 -14.06
N GLY A 47 -0.31 1.78 -13.75
CA GLY A 47 -0.73 0.55 -14.44
C GLY A 47 -0.01 -0.72 -14.00
N ARG A 48 0.91 -0.65 -13.04
CA ARG A 48 1.52 -1.85 -12.44
C ARG A 48 0.58 -2.48 -11.42
N VAL A 49 0.73 -3.79 -11.22
CA VAL A 49 -0.05 -4.55 -10.24
C VAL A 49 0.90 -5.18 -9.22
N LEU A 50 0.61 -4.99 -7.94
CA LEU A 50 1.24 -5.77 -6.87
C LEU A 50 0.35 -6.98 -6.57
N ASN A 51 0.98 -8.15 -6.46
CA ASN A 51 0.32 -9.38 -6.04
C ASN A 51 0.72 -9.67 -4.60
N LEU A 52 -0.27 -9.69 -3.71
CA LEU A 52 -0.11 -9.81 -2.27
C LEU A 52 -1.07 -10.85 -1.72
N LYS A 53 -0.74 -11.41 -0.56
CA LYS A 53 -1.66 -12.30 0.17
C LYS A 53 -2.49 -11.54 1.20
N LEU A 54 -3.77 -11.87 1.31
CA LEU A 54 -4.63 -11.34 2.38
C LEU A 54 -4.11 -11.75 3.76
N SER A 55 -3.58 -12.98 3.86
CA SER A 55 -2.95 -13.52 5.07
C SER A 55 -1.68 -12.78 5.51
N GLY A 56 -1.10 -11.96 4.62
CA GLY A 56 -0.01 -11.04 4.96
C GLY A 56 -0.46 -9.87 5.85
N PHE A 57 -1.76 -9.63 5.98
CA PHE A 57 -2.34 -8.53 6.74
C PHE A 57 -3.25 -9.07 7.84
N SER A 58 -2.89 -8.80 9.10
CA SER A 58 -3.51 -9.46 10.25
C SER A 58 -5.03 -9.28 10.34
N ARG A 59 -5.56 -8.09 9.98
CA ARG A 59 -7.00 -7.82 10.02
C ARG A 59 -7.74 -8.19 8.73
N LEU A 60 -7.04 -8.28 7.60
CA LEU A 60 -7.65 -8.69 6.33
C LEU A 60 -7.73 -10.20 6.17
N LYS A 61 -6.85 -10.97 6.83
CA LYS A 61 -6.77 -12.44 6.71
C LYS A 61 -8.10 -13.18 6.87
N ASN A 62 -8.98 -12.69 7.76
CA ASN A 62 -10.26 -13.33 8.06
C ASN A 62 -11.45 -12.46 7.62
N ALA A 63 -11.21 -11.44 6.80
CA ALA A 63 -12.26 -10.56 6.32
C ALA A 63 -13.11 -11.25 5.25
N THR A 64 -14.41 -10.99 5.26
CA THR A 64 -15.33 -11.41 4.20
C THR A 64 -15.14 -10.56 2.94
N SER A 65 -15.53 -11.10 1.78
CA SER A 65 -15.53 -10.35 0.52
C SER A 65 -16.34 -9.05 0.61
N GLU A 66 -17.45 -9.05 1.34
CA GLU A 66 -18.29 -7.87 1.58
C GLU A 66 -17.60 -6.81 2.45
N GLN A 67 -16.79 -7.22 3.42
CA GLN A 67 -15.97 -6.30 4.22
C GLN A 67 -14.83 -5.72 3.37
N LEU A 68 -14.14 -6.57 2.61
CA LEU A 68 -13.02 -6.14 1.75
C LEU A 68 -13.47 -5.18 0.65
N ALA A 69 -14.66 -5.36 0.09
CA ALA A 69 -15.22 -4.49 -0.95
C ALA A 69 -15.59 -3.08 -0.45
N LYS A 70 -15.66 -2.86 0.87
CA LYS A 70 -15.99 -1.57 1.50
C LYS A 70 -14.74 -0.82 1.98
N TYR A 71 -13.72 -0.79 1.13
CA TYR A 71 -12.54 0.03 1.37
C TYR A 71 -12.77 1.47 0.90
N GLU A 72 -12.04 2.40 1.49
CA GLU A 72 -12.04 3.80 1.12
C GLU A 72 -10.61 4.22 0.74
N LEU A 73 -10.42 4.81 -0.45
CA LEU A 73 -9.13 5.38 -0.83
C LEU A 73 -9.00 6.79 -0.26
N GLU A 74 -7.84 7.08 0.30
CA GLU A 74 -7.52 8.34 0.96
C GLU A 74 -6.29 8.98 0.32
N ASP A 75 -6.11 10.28 0.55
CA ASP A 75 -4.89 11.03 0.18
C ASP A 75 -4.41 10.76 -1.25
N ASP A 76 -5.31 10.90 -2.23
CA ASP A 76 -5.07 10.63 -3.65
C ASP A 76 -4.54 9.20 -3.94
N GLY A 77 -5.01 8.23 -3.17
CA GLY A 77 -4.63 6.83 -3.29
C GLY A 77 -3.30 6.48 -2.60
N THR A 78 -2.71 7.37 -1.82
CA THR A 78 -1.51 7.01 -1.04
C THR A 78 -1.83 6.14 0.18
N ALA A 79 -3.10 6.15 0.62
CA ALA A 79 -3.63 5.31 1.68
C ALA A 79 -4.98 4.67 1.30
N VAL A 80 -5.32 3.60 2.02
CA VAL A 80 -6.59 2.90 1.95
C VAL A 80 -6.99 2.44 3.34
N SER A 81 -8.27 2.60 3.68
CA SER A 81 -8.82 2.20 4.96
C SER A 81 -10.00 1.23 4.78
N TRP A 82 -10.23 0.39 5.78
CA TRP A 82 -11.42 -0.45 5.92
C TRP A 82 -12.11 -0.12 7.24
N PRO A 83 -13.12 0.78 7.24
CA PRO A 83 -13.78 1.22 8.47
C PRO A 83 -14.36 0.06 9.31
N ALA A 84 -14.90 -0.97 8.66
CA ALA A 84 -15.48 -2.12 9.34
C ALA A 84 -14.45 -3.07 9.98
N LEU A 85 -13.18 -2.97 9.58
CA LEU A 85 -12.07 -3.80 10.06
C LEU A 85 -11.11 -3.04 10.98
N ASP A 86 -11.24 -1.71 11.06
CA ASP A 86 -10.31 -0.84 11.79
C ASP A 86 -8.87 -1.08 11.30
N GLU A 87 -8.69 -1.01 9.98
CA GLU A 87 -7.40 -1.26 9.30
C GLU A 87 -7.11 -0.14 8.30
N ASP A 88 -5.88 0.37 8.37
CA ASP A 88 -5.36 1.45 7.52
C ASP A 88 -4.03 1.00 6.92
N LEU A 89 -3.94 0.99 5.59
CA LEU A 89 -2.75 0.57 4.86
C LEU A 89 -2.32 1.66 3.87
N SER A 90 -1.03 1.71 3.57
CA SER A 90 -0.46 2.69 2.64
C SER A 90 0.11 2.01 1.40
N VAL A 91 0.15 2.74 0.28
CA VAL A 91 0.85 2.31 -0.94
C VAL A 91 2.31 1.95 -0.65
N ARG A 92 2.96 2.70 0.27
CA ARG A 92 4.30 2.40 0.78
C ARG A 92 4.37 1.04 1.45
N GLY A 93 3.39 0.73 2.31
CA GLY A 93 3.28 -0.57 2.99
C GLY A 93 3.13 -1.71 1.99
N PHE A 94 2.24 -1.55 0.99
CA PHE A 94 2.05 -2.56 -0.05
C PHE A 94 3.31 -2.82 -0.87
N ILE A 95 4.05 -1.78 -1.29
CA ILE A 95 5.28 -1.96 -2.06
C ILE A 95 6.34 -2.71 -1.23
N LYS A 96 6.48 -2.39 0.05
CA LYS A 96 7.41 -3.08 0.96
C LYS A 96 7.02 -4.55 1.14
N GLN A 97 5.74 -4.83 1.35
CA GLN A 97 5.24 -6.20 1.51
C GLN A 97 5.48 -7.01 0.23
N ALA A 98 5.18 -6.46 -0.95
CA ALA A 98 5.37 -7.14 -2.22
C ALA A 98 6.86 -7.48 -2.47
N ALA A 99 7.75 -6.52 -2.20
CA ALA A 99 9.19 -6.74 -2.32
C ALA A 99 9.70 -7.82 -1.34
N LEU A 100 9.17 -7.85 -0.11
CA LEU A 100 9.51 -8.87 0.88
C LEU A 100 9.03 -10.26 0.43
N GLU A 101 7.78 -10.39 0.01
CA GLU A 101 7.22 -11.66 -0.46
C GLU A 101 7.96 -12.20 -1.68
N GLU A 102 8.28 -11.34 -2.65
CA GLU A 102 9.11 -11.68 -3.82
C GLU A 102 10.50 -12.17 -3.39
N THR A 103 11.15 -11.44 -2.49
CA THR A 103 12.48 -11.81 -1.97
C THR A 103 12.44 -13.17 -1.27
N LEU A 104 11.47 -13.37 -0.37
CA LEU A 104 11.31 -14.63 0.37
C LEU A 104 10.99 -15.80 -0.57
N TYR A 105 10.14 -15.57 -1.58
CA TYR A 105 9.85 -16.57 -2.61
C TYR A 105 11.11 -17.01 -3.34
N HIS A 106 11.97 -16.07 -3.73
CA HIS A 106 13.22 -16.38 -4.41
C HIS A 106 14.21 -17.11 -3.49
N LEU A 107 14.36 -16.66 -2.24
CA LEU A 107 15.26 -17.30 -1.26
C LEU A 107 14.81 -18.71 -0.88
N ALA A 108 13.51 -18.94 -0.72
CA ALA A 108 12.95 -20.24 -0.37
C ALA A 108 12.97 -21.25 -1.53
N ARG A 109 13.15 -20.77 -2.78
CA ARG A 109 13.24 -21.62 -3.99
C ARG A 109 14.67 -22.01 -4.37
N VAL A 110 15.69 -21.55 -3.65
CA VAL A 110 17.06 -22.01 -3.89
C VAL A 110 17.24 -23.39 -3.25
N ALA A 111 17.04 -24.43 -4.06
CA ALA A 111 17.43 -25.81 -3.80
C ALA A 111 18.26 -26.32 -4.98
#